data_AF-A0ABF7QZR3-F1
#
_entry.id   AF-A0ABF7QZR3-F1
#
_cell.length_a   1.000
_cell.length_b   1.000
_cell.length_c   1.000
_cell.angle_alpha   90.00
_cell.angle_beta   90.00
_cell.angle_gamma   90.00
#
_symmetry.space_group_name_H-M   'P 1'
#
loop_
_entity.id
_entity.type
_entity.pdbx_description
1 polymer ?
#
loop_
_entity_poly.entity_id
_entity_poly.type
_entity_poly.pdbx_seq_one_letter_code
_entity_poly.pdbx_strand_id
1 'polypeptide(L)'
;MGNLAYKIYRTEDLRNEFLHKGFTEEAVDFILLHNDNSNFEVLREKMNSLEQQIINVESNLKKDIEFTKVEFKRDISNLDIKIDNVEKNLQKDITNLDIKIDNVEKNLQKDITNLDIKIDNVEKNLLKEIQNNNAILLEKLDMSNKILLEKLDMSNKILLEKLSVGNRMLIIIMAVGLPIIISIVMSLISKFFIT
;
A
#
# COMPACT_ATOMS: atom_id res chain seq x y z
N MET A 1 -29.36 -70.47 15.92
CA MET A 1 -30.65 -70.65 16.63
C MET A 1 -31.48 -71.61 15.81
N GLY A 2 -31.94 -72.71 16.42
CA GLY A 2 -32.63 -73.79 15.72
C GLY A 2 -33.96 -73.33 15.13
N ASN A 3 -34.19 -73.69 13.87
CA ASN A 3 -35.42 -73.43 13.15
C ASN A 3 -36.51 -74.36 13.72
N LEU A 4 -37.29 -73.90 14.70
CA LEU A 4 -38.52 -74.59 15.08
C LEU A 4 -39.51 -74.40 13.94
N ALA A 5 -39.56 -75.38 13.03
CA ALA A 5 -40.62 -75.46 12.04
C ALA A 5 -41.95 -75.63 12.79
N TYR A 6 -42.71 -74.54 12.93
CA TYR A 6 -44.09 -74.61 13.39
C TYR A 6 -44.87 -75.42 12.36
N LYS A 7 -45.21 -76.66 12.72
CA LYS A 7 -46.08 -77.51 11.89
C LYS A 7 -47.48 -76.90 12.00
N ILE A 8 -47.93 -76.23 10.94
CA ILE A 8 -49.30 -75.73 10.85
C ILE A 8 -50.18 -76.95 10.61
N TYR A 9 -50.81 -77.47 11.66
CA TYR A 9 -51.79 -78.53 11.53
C TYR A 9 -53.12 -77.91 11.06
N ARG A 10 -53.74 -78.47 10.03
CA ARG A 10 -55.12 -78.12 9.70
C ARG A 10 -56.01 -78.74 10.79
N THR A 11 -57.14 -78.10 11.10
CA THR A 11 -58.11 -78.61 12.09
C THR A 11 -58.50 -80.06 11.81
N GLU A 12 -58.58 -80.43 10.53
CA GLU A 12 -58.86 -81.79 10.07
C GLU A 12 -57.75 -82.81 10.39
N ASP A 13 -56.49 -82.39 10.32
CA ASP A 13 -55.35 -83.25 10.66
C ASP A 13 -55.32 -83.54 12.16
N LEU A 14 -55.61 -82.53 12.98
CA LEU A 14 -55.76 -82.67 14.43
C LEU A 14 -56.96 -83.57 14.77
N ARG A 15 -58.11 -83.34 14.12
CA ARG A 15 -59.32 -84.16 14.30
C ARG A 15 -58.99 -85.64 14.07
N ASN A 16 -58.37 -85.96 12.95
CA ASN A 16 -57.97 -87.33 12.61
C ASN A 16 -56.95 -87.92 13.59
N GLU A 17 -55.97 -87.14 14.05
CA GLU A 17 -54.99 -87.60 15.04
C GLU A 17 -55.64 -87.94 16.39
N PHE A 18 -56.56 -87.10 16.88
CA PHE A 18 -57.26 -87.37 18.14
C PHE A 18 -58.19 -88.59 18.03
N LEU A 19 -58.92 -88.74 16.92
CA LEU A 19 -59.74 -89.92 16.69
C LEU A 19 -58.90 -91.20 16.65
N HIS A 20 -57.74 -91.17 15.99
CA HIS A 20 -56.84 -92.32 15.92
C HIS A 20 -56.24 -92.69 17.29
N LYS A 21 -56.11 -91.72 18.22
CA LYS A 21 -55.69 -91.95 19.60
C LYS A 21 -56.82 -92.45 20.52
N GLY A 22 -58.02 -92.64 19.99
CA GLY A 22 -59.16 -93.23 20.70
C GLY A 22 -60.08 -92.23 21.40
N PHE A 23 -59.97 -90.93 21.10
CA PHE A 23 -60.97 -89.95 21.54
C PHE A 23 -62.27 -90.11 20.74
N THR A 24 -63.43 -89.86 21.36
CA THR A 24 -64.72 -89.92 20.65
C THR A 24 -64.92 -88.67 19.79
N GLU A 25 -65.73 -88.76 18.73
CA GLU A 25 -66.02 -87.61 17.88
C GLU A 25 -66.57 -86.43 18.68
N GLU A 26 -67.44 -86.68 19.67
CA GLU A 26 -68.03 -85.64 20.51
C GLU A 26 -66.98 -84.95 21.39
N ALA A 27 -66.00 -85.69 21.90
CA ALA A 27 -64.92 -85.12 22.71
C ALA A 27 -63.96 -84.29 21.85
N VAL A 28 -63.64 -84.76 20.65
CA VAL A 28 -62.78 -84.04 19.69
C VAL A 28 -63.49 -82.78 19.20
N ASP A 29 -64.76 -82.89 18.80
CA ASP A 29 -65.56 -81.76 18.37
C ASP A 29 -65.76 -80.78 19.53
N PHE A 30 -65.97 -81.24 20.77
CA PHE A 30 -66.01 -80.36 21.94
C PHE A 30 -64.70 -79.57 22.11
N ILE A 31 -63.55 -80.23 22.05
CA ILE A 31 -62.23 -79.58 22.20
C ILE A 31 -61.95 -78.61 21.03
N LEU A 32 -62.30 -78.97 19.81
CA LEU A 32 -62.04 -78.15 18.61
C LEU A 32 -63.04 -76.99 18.47
N LEU A 33 -64.31 -77.17 18.87
CA LEU A 33 -65.34 -76.13 18.85
C LEU A 33 -65.30 -75.20 20.08
N HIS A 34 -64.87 -75.68 21.25
CA HIS A 34 -64.80 -74.87 22.48
C HIS A 34 -63.38 -74.37 22.81
N ASN A 35 -62.44 -74.49 21.86
CA ASN A 35 -61.19 -73.74 21.92
C ASN A 35 -61.47 -72.27 21.56
N ASP A 36 -62.22 -71.60 22.42
CA ASP A 36 -62.50 -70.18 22.33
C ASP A 36 -61.19 -69.42 22.53
N ASN A 37 -60.50 -69.18 21.42
CA ASN A 37 -59.20 -68.55 21.42
C ASN A 37 -59.27 -67.02 21.64
N SER A 38 -60.15 -66.61 22.55
CA SER A 38 -60.42 -65.23 22.95
C SER A 38 -59.15 -64.46 23.31
N ASN A 39 -58.17 -65.11 23.92
CA ASN A 39 -56.87 -64.50 24.25
C ASN A 39 -56.08 -64.08 23.00
N PHE A 40 -56.17 -64.82 21.88
CA PHE A 40 -55.48 -64.46 20.64
C PHE A 40 -56.20 -63.36 19.88
N GLU A 41 -57.53 -63.31 19.90
CA GLU A 41 -58.27 -62.19 19.32
C GLU A 41 -57.99 -60.89 20.09
N VAL A 42 -57.96 -60.92 21.43
CA VAL A 42 -57.54 -59.77 22.25
C VAL A 42 -56.10 -59.34 21.92
N LEU A 43 -55.18 -60.30 21.71
CA LEU A 43 -53.81 -60.00 21.32
C LEU A 43 -53.74 -59.36 19.92
N ARG A 44 -54.49 -59.88 18.94
CA ARG A 44 -54.59 -59.34 17.59
C ARG A 44 -55.08 -57.89 17.62
N GLU A 45 -56.15 -57.61 18.36
CA GLU A 45 -56.68 -56.25 18.50
C GLU A 45 -55.66 -55.28 19.13
N LYS A 46 -54.93 -55.74 20.16
CA LYS A 46 -53.84 -54.94 20.76
C LYS A 46 -52.69 -54.70 19.78
N MET A 47 -52.32 -55.69 18.97
CA MET A 47 -51.30 -55.54 17.93
C MET A 47 -51.74 -54.53 16.87
N ASN A 48 -52.98 -54.63 16.39
CA ASN A 48 -53.56 -53.68 15.44
C ASN A 48 -53.58 -52.25 16.02
N SER A 49 -53.98 -52.11 17.29
CA SER A 49 -53.95 -50.80 17.97
C SER A 49 -52.53 -50.24 18.09
N LEU A 50 -51.55 -51.07 18.41
CA LEU A 50 -50.16 -50.66 18.49
C LEU A 50 -49.61 -50.23 17.13
N GLU A 51 -49.93 -50.96 16.06
CA GLU A 51 -49.56 -50.62 14.69
C GLU A 51 -50.10 -49.24 14.30
N GLN A 52 -51.37 -48.94 14.61
CA GLN A 52 -51.96 -47.62 14.37
C GLN A 52 -51.27 -46.51 15.19
N GLN A 53 -50.90 -46.79 16.45
CA GLN A 53 -50.14 -45.84 17.27
C GLN A 53 -48.76 -45.55 16.66
N ILE A 54 -48.06 -46.58 16.17
CA ILE A 54 -46.76 -46.43 15.50
C ILE A 54 -46.90 -45.58 14.24
N ILE A 55 -47.88 -45.86 13.38
CA ILE A 55 -48.16 -45.08 12.17
C ILE A 55 -48.42 -43.60 12.51
N ASN A 56 -49.19 -43.34 13.57
CA ASN A 56 -49.46 -41.97 14.00
C ASN A 56 -48.20 -41.25 14.50
N VAL A 57 -47.35 -41.93 15.29
CA VAL A 57 -46.06 -41.40 15.74
C VAL A 57 -45.16 -41.09 14.55
N GLU A 58 -45.02 -42.01 13.59
CA GLU A 58 -44.23 -41.80 12.37
C GLU A 58 -44.74 -40.60 11.56
N SER A 59 -46.06 -40.47 11.42
CA SER A 59 -46.70 -39.35 10.72
C SER A 59 -46.38 -38.01 11.39
N ASN A 60 -46.44 -37.95 12.72
CA ASN A 60 -46.16 -36.73 13.48
C ASN A 60 -44.68 -36.36 13.41
N LEU A 61 -43.77 -37.32 13.59
CA LEU A 61 -42.33 -37.09 13.45
C LEU A 61 -41.98 -36.58 12.04
N LYS A 62 -42.61 -37.12 11.00
CA LYS A 62 -42.42 -36.64 9.62
C LYS A 62 -42.86 -35.18 9.45
N LYS A 63 -43.97 -34.78 10.08
CA LYS A 63 -44.46 -33.39 10.07
C LYS A 63 -43.50 -32.47 10.82
N ASP A 64 -43.03 -32.87 12.01
CA ASP A 64 -42.10 -32.07 12.82
C ASP A 64 -40.76 -31.85 12.10
N ILE A 65 -40.25 -32.89 11.42
CA ILE A 65 -39.05 -32.81 10.60
C ILE A 65 -39.25 -31.83 9.43
N GLU A 66 -40.36 -31.93 8.71
CA GLU A 66 -40.63 -31.04 7.58
C GLU A 66 -40.82 -29.59 8.04
N PHE A 67 -41.51 -29.38 9.17
CA PHE A 67 -41.66 -28.07 9.80
C PHE A 67 -40.30 -27.46 10.15
N THR A 68 -39.47 -28.22 10.87
CA THR A 68 -38.12 -27.79 11.26
C THR A 68 -37.25 -27.45 10.03
N LYS A 69 -37.35 -28.26 8.97
CA LYS A 69 -36.63 -28.02 7.70
C LYS A 69 -37.09 -26.74 7.02
N VAL A 70 -38.38 -26.43 7.03
CA VAL A 70 -38.93 -25.17 6.49
C VAL A 70 -38.44 -23.98 7.32
N GLU A 71 -38.44 -24.07 8.64
CA GLU A 71 -37.91 -23.01 9.52
C GLU A 71 -36.42 -22.75 9.28
N PHE A 72 -35.60 -23.79 9.22
CA PHE A 72 -34.17 -23.62 8.93
C PHE A 72 -33.92 -23.01 7.55
N LYS A 73 -34.68 -23.40 6.51
CA LYS A 73 -34.57 -22.77 5.19
C LYS A 73 -34.93 -21.28 5.24
N ARG A 74 -35.95 -20.91 6.01
CA ARG A 74 -36.35 -19.51 6.20
C ARG A 74 -35.23 -18.72 6.89
N ASP A 75 -34.64 -19.27 7.94
CA ASP A 75 -33.56 -18.60 8.68
C ASP A 75 -32.29 -18.45 7.84
N ILE A 76 -31.90 -19.47 7.06
CA ILE A 76 -30.79 -19.39 6.10
C ILE A 76 -31.07 -18.27 5.09
N SER A 77 -32.26 -18.25 4.47
CA SER A 77 -32.60 -17.21 3.50
C SER A 77 -32.57 -15.80 4.10
N ASN A 78 -32.99 -15.63 5.35
CA ASN A 78 -32.89 -14.36 6.06
C ASN A 78 -31.44 -13.95 6.33
N LEU A 79 -30.56 -14.91 6.64
CA LEU A 79 -29.13 -14.66 6.81
C LEU A 79 -28.47 -14.27 5.48
N ASP A 80 -28.79 -14.96 4.39
CA ASP A 80 -28.31 -14.62 3.04
C ASP A 80 -28.67 -13.17 2.67
N ILE A 81 -29.92 -12.77 2.89
CA ILE A 81 -30.37 -11.37 2.66
C ILE A 81 -29.59 -10.37 3.51
N LYS A 82 -29.30 -10.70 4.78
CA LYS A 82 -28.50 -9.82 5.66
C LYS A 82 -27.06 -9.71 5.18
N ILE A 83 -26.46 -10.83 4.76
CA ILE A 83 -25.10 -10.87 4.21
C ILE A 83 -25.03 -10.04 2.93
N ASP A 84 -25.95 -10.23 2.00
CA ASP A 84 -26.02 -9.47 0.73
C ASP A 84 -26.13 -7.96 0.98
N ASN A 85 -26.91 -7.55 1.98
CA ASN A 85 -27.05 -6.13 2.34
C ASN A 85 -25.76 -5.56 2.93
N VAL A 86 -25.06 -6.32 3.80
CA VAL A 86 -23.76 -5.91 4.34
C VAL A 86 -22.72 -5.81 3.22
N GLU A 87 -22.67 -6.79 2.32
CA GLU A 87 -21.76 -6.80 1.18
C GLU A 87 -21.97 -5.57 0.28
N LYS A 88 -23.22 -5.27 -0.10
CA LYS A 88 -23.56 -4.08 -0.90
C LYS A 88 -23.17 -2.78 -0.23
N ASN A 89 -23.36 -2.66 1.08
CA ASN A 89 -22.99 -1.47 1.83
C ASN A 89 -21.47 -1.28 1.88
N LEU A 90 -20.72 -2.35 2.18
CA LEU A 90 -19.26 -2.31 2.18
C LEU A 90 -18.70 -2.00 0.79
N GLN A 91 -19.28 -2.56 -0.27
CA GLN A 91 -18.88 -2.26 -1.64
C GLN A 91 -19.07 -0.77 -1.97
N LYS A 92 -20.18 -0.17 -1.52
CA LYS A 92 -20.44 1.27 -1.68
C LYS A 92 -19.43 2.12 -0.90
N ASP A 93 -19.10 1.73 0.33
CA ASP A 93 -18.13 2.45 1.16
C ASP A 93 -16.73 2.40 0.55
N ILE A 94 -16.30 1.24 0.03
CA ILE A 94 -15.04 1.08 -0.70
C ILE A 94 -14.99 2.02 -1.91
N THR A 95 -16.03 2.00 -2.77
CA THR A 95 -16.08 2.89 -3.94
C THR A 95 -16.04 4.37 -3.56
N ASN A 96 -16.69 4.76 -2.45
CA ASN A 96 -16.62 6.14 -1.96
C ASN A 96 -15.22 6.52 -1.46
N LEU A 97 -14.51 5.58 -0.84
CA LEU A 97 -13.12 5.78 -0.40
C LEU A 97 -12.18 5.90 -1.59
N ASP A 98 -12.33 5.06 -2.61
CA ASP A 98 -11.53 5.13 -3.85
C ASP A 98 -11.67 6.50 -4.51
N ILE A 99 -12.90 7.02 -4.65
CA ILE A 99 -13.15 8.37 -5.20
C ILE A 99 -12.46 9.47 -4.36
N LYS A 100 -12.47 9.33 -3.03
CA LYS A 100 -11.79 10.30 -2.14
C LYS A 100 -10.28 10.23 -2.30
N ILE A 101 -9.71 9.04 -2.41
CA ILE A 101 -8.27 8.82 -2.62
C ILE A 101 -7.85 9.44 -3.96
N ASP A 102 -8.58 9.14 -5.05
CA ASP A 102 -8.33 9.69 -6.38
C ASP A 102 -8.32 11.23 -6.39
N ASN A 103 -9.25 11.85 -5.65
CA ASN A 103 -9.33 13.31 -5.55
C ASN A 103 -8.13 13.89 -4.77
N VAL A 104 -7.72 13.23 -3.68
CA VAL A 104 -6.52 13.64 -2.93
C VAL A 104 -5.27 13.52 -3.80
N GLU A 105 -5.11 12.40 -4.52
CA GLU A 105 -3.98 12.17 -5.42
C GLU A 105 -3.89 13.25 -6.50
N LYS A 106 -5.01 13.57 -7.18
CA LYS A 106 -5.06 14.64 -8.19
C LYS A 106 -4.69 16.01 -7.64
N ASN A 107 -5.16 16.33 -6.44
CA ASN A 107 -4.83 17.61 -5.79
C ASN A 107 -3.34 17.69 -5.43
N LEU A 108 -2.79 16.64 -4.84
CA LEU A 108 -1.36 16.58 -4.52
C LEU A 108 -0.49 16.67 -5.77
N GLN A 109 -0.87 15.98 -6.85
CA GLN A 109 -0.17 16.07 -8.13
C GLN A 109 -0.16 17.50 -8.69
N LYS A 110 -1.28 18.21 -8.58
CA LYS A 110 -1.39 19.62 -8.98
C LYS A 110 -0.50 20.52 -8.13
N ASP A 111 -0.47 20.30 -6.81
CA ASP A 111 0.36 21.08 -5.90
C ASP A 111 1.86 20.87 -6.16
N ILE A 112 2.28 19.63 -6.42
CA ILE A 112 3.65 19.30 -6.83
C ILE A 112 4.02 20.03 -8.12
N THR A 113 3.20 19.93 -9.17
CA THR A 113 3.45 20.63 -10.44
C THR A 113 3.52 22.15 -10.26
N ASN A 114 2.68 22.74 -9.41
CA ASN A 114 2.74 24.17 -9.11
C ASN A 114 4.03 24.56 -8.37
N LEU A 115 4.52 23.70 -7.47
CA LEU A 115 5.79 23.91 -6.78
C LEU A 115 6.98 23.81 -7.74
N ASP A 116 6.99 22.82 -8.64
CA ASP A 116 8.03 22.67 -9.66
C ASP A 116 8.14 23.94 -10.53
N ILE A 117 7.01 24.47 -11.01
CA ILE A 117 6.98 25.72 -11.79
C ILE A 117 7.56 26.90 -10.99
N LYS A 118 7.25 27.00 -9.69
CA LYS A 118 7.79 28.06 -8.84
C LYS A 118 9.29 27.91 -8.64
N ILE A 119 9.77 26.68 -8.43
CA ILE A 119 11.21 26.37 -8.29
C ILE A 119 11.95 26.75 -9.58
N ASP A 120 11.45 26.32 -10.74
CA ASP A 120 12.02 26.67 -12.05
C ASP A 120 12.12 28.19 -12.26
N ASN A 121 11.10 28.94 -11.83
CA ASN A 121 11.09 30.39 -11.95
C ASN A 121 12.12 31.04 -11.02
N VAL A 122 12.25 30.55 -9.78
CA VAL A 122 13.28 31.03 -8.84
C VAL A 122 14.67 30.73 -9.39
N GLU A 123 14.92 29.52 -9.90
CA GLU A 123 16.20 29.13 -10.49
C GLU A 123 16.58 30.04 -11.66
N LYS A 124 15.66 30.29 -12.60
CA LYS A 124 15.89 31.20 -13.73
C LYS A 124 16.22 32.62 -13.29
N ASN A 125 15.52 33.13 -12.28
CA ASN A 125 15.77 34.48 -11.77
C ASN A 125 17.13 34.58 -11.09
N LEU A 126 17.49 33.60 -10.26
CA LEU A 126 18.82 33.55 -9.63
C LEU A 126 19.94 33.44 -10.66
N LEU A 127 19.78 32.60 -11.68
CA LEU A 127 20.75 32.48 -12.78
C LEU A 127 20.95 33.82 -13.48
N LYS A 128 19.86 34.54 -13.77
CA LYS A 128 19.90 35.87 -14.41
C LYS A 128 20.59 36.90 -13.53
N GLU A 129 20.31 36.92 -12.23
CA GLU A 129 20.98 37.82 -11.28
C GLU A 129 22.48 37.55 -11.19
N ILE A 130 22.88 36.26 -11.12
CA ILE A 130 24.29 35.86 -11.12
C ILE A 130 24.97 36.32 -12.42
N GLN A 131 24.36 36.09 -13.58
CA GLN A 131 24.89 36.53 -14.86
C GLN A 131 25.07 38.05 -14.92
N ASN A 132 24.08 38.81 -14.45
CA ASN A 132 24.14 40.27 -14.40
C ASN A 132 25.25 40.76 -13.45
N ASN A 133 25.35 40.18 -12.25
CA ASN A 133 26.39 40.53 -11.28
C ASN A 133 27.80 40.22 -11.81
N ASN A 134 27.97 39.08 -12.49
CA ASN A 134 29.23 38.73 -13.15
C ASN A 134 29.60 39.72 -14.26
N ALA A 135 28.63 40.15 -15.08
CA ALA A 135 28.86 41.14 -16.12
C ALA A 135 29.30 42.50 -15.54
N ILE A 136 28.62 42.98 -14.49
CA ILE A 136 28.98 44.21 -13.77
C ILE A 136 30.39 44.09 -13.15
N LEU A 137 30.73 42.94 -12.59
CA LEU A 137 32.05 42.72 -11.99
C LEU A 137 33.17 42.75 -13.05
N LEU A 138 32.96 42.11 -14.20
CA LEU A 138 33.89 42.16 -15.33
C LEU A 138 34.11 43.59 -15.82
N GLU A 139 33.04 44.36 -16.01
CA GLU A 139 33.13 45.76 -16.43
C GLU A 139 33.94 46.62 -15.44
N LYS A 140 33.69 46.44 -14.13
CA LYS A 140 34.45 47.14 -13.07
C LYS A 140 35.93 46.77 -13.07
N LEU A 141 36.26 45.50 -13.31
CA LEU A 141 37.64 45.03 -13.41
C LEU A 141 38.34 45.65 -14.62
N ASP A 142 37.69 45.67 -15.78
CA ASP A 142 38.24 46.26 -17.00
C ASP A 142 38.49 47.76 -16.84
N MET A 143 37.55 48.49 -16.24
CA MET A 143 37.72 49.91 -15.95
C MET A 143 38.88 50.15 -14.96
N SER A 144 38.99 49.33 -13.92
CA SER A 144 40.08 49.42 -12.95
C SER A 144 41.44 49.15 -13.58
N ASN A 145 41.52 48.13 -14.44
CA ASN A 145 42.73 47.79 -15.20
C ASN A 145 43.13 48.93 -16.14
N LYS A 146 42.17 49.53 -16.85
CA LYS A 146 42.42 50.70 -17.71
C LYS A 146 42.98 51.88 -16.92
N ILE A 147 42.35 52.24 -15.80
CA ILE A 147 42.82 53.33 -14.92
C ILE A 147 44.24 53.04 -14.40
N LEU A 148 44.53 51.80 -14.03
CA LEU A 148 45.86 51.41 -13.55
C LEU A 148 46.92 51.56 -14.64
N LEU A 149 46.63 51.11 -15.87
CA LEU A 149 47.52 51.28 -17.03
C LEU A 149 47.79 52.77 -17.31
N GLU A 150 46.75 53.60 -17.35
CA GLU A 150 46.90 55.05 -17.54
C GLU A 150 47.78 55.71 -16.47
N LYS A 151 47.62 55.31 -15.19
CA LYS A 151 48.46 55.79 -14.09
C LYS A 151 49.92 55.34 -14.22
N LEU A 152 50.15 54.11 -14.64
CA LEU A 152 51.51 53.58 -14.88
C LEU A 152 52.18 54.34 -16.03
N ASP A 153 51.48 54.55 -17.14
CA ASP A 153 52.00 55.28 -18.30
C ASP A 153 52.36 56.73 -17.95
N MET A 154 51.49 57.41 -17.18
CA MET A 154 51.76 58.76 -16.71
C MET A 154 52.98 58.81 -15.78
N SER A 155 53.10 57.84 -14.87
CA SER A 155 54.23 57.74 -13.95
C SER A 155 55.54 57.50 -14.71
N ASN A 156 55.52 56.60 -15.70
CA ASN A 156 56.67 56.32 -16.56
C ASN A 156 57.09 57.55 -17.37
N LYS A 157 56.13 58.31 -17.91
CA LYS A 157 56.40 59.57 -18.62
C LYS A 157 57.07 60.60 -17.72
N ILE A 158 56.56 60.79 -16.50
CA ILE A 158 57.15 61.71 -15.50
C ILE A 158 58.57 61.28 -15.13
N LEU A 159 58.79 59.98 -14.93
CA LEU A 159 60.12 59.45 -14.60
C LEU A 159 61.13 59.69 -15.73
N LEU A 160 60.73 59.44 -16.98
CA LEU A 160 61.57 59.70 -18.16
C LEU A 160 61.91 61.19 -18.30
N GLU A 161 60.96 62.08 -18.03
CA GLU A 161 61.21 63.53 -18.02
C GLU A 161 62.22 63.92 -16.94
N LYS A 162 62.04 63.43 -15.70
CA LYS A 162 62.99 63.67 -14.59
C LYS A 162 64.39 63.15 -14.92
N LEU A 163 64.51 61.96 -15.50
CA LEU A 163 65.79 61.40 -15.95
C LEU A 163 66.43 62.26 -17.06
N SER A 164 65.64 62.75 -18.02
CA SER A 164 66.12 63.63 -19.09
C SER A 164 66.66 64.95 -18.53
N VAL A 165 65.94 65.58 -17.60
CA VAL A 165 66.40 66.80 -16.90
C VAL A 165 67.69 66.52 -16.12
N GLY A 166 67.75 65.42 -15.38
CA GLY A 166 68.96 64.99 -14.66
C GLY A 166 70.15 64.81 -15.60
N ASN A 167 69.93 64.18 -16.76
CA ASN A 167 70.97 64.00 -17.78
C ASN A 167 71.44 65.34 -18.36
N ARG A 168 70.53 66.28 -18.62
CA ARG A 168 70.88 67.65 -19.07
C ARG A 168 71.73 68.38 -18.02
N MET A 169 71.37 68.28 -16.74
CA MET A 169 72.14 68.86 -15.64
C MET A 169 73.54 68.25 -15.55
N LEU A 170 73.67 66.94 -15.69
CA LEU A 170 74.97 66.26 -15.72
C LEU A 170 75.85 66.77 -16.86
N ILE A 171 75.28 66.89 -18.07
CA ILE A 171 75.98 67.44 -19.24
C ILE A 171 76.47 68.87 -18.96
N ILE A 172 75.64 69.73 -18.36
CA ILE A 172 76.03 71.10 -18.00
C ILE A 172 77.18 71.11 -16.97
N ILE A 173 77.12 70.27 -15.95
CA ILE A 173 78.20 70.12 -14.94
C ILE A 173 79.49 69.67 -15.61
N MET A 174 79.43 68.71 -16.53
CA MET A 174 80.60 68.23 -17.26
C MET A 174 81.18 69.30 -18.20
N ALA A 175 80.34 70.03 -18.94
CA ALA A 175 80.79 70.99 -19.94
C ALA A 175 81.25 72.33 -19.35
N VAL A 176 80.63 72.80 -18.27
CA VAL A 176 80.90 74.13 -17.69
C VAL A 176 81.51 74.03 -16.30
N GLY A 177 80.97 73.18 -15.43
CA GLY A 177 81.40 73.07 -14.03
C GLY A 177 82.82 72.50 -13.87
N LEU A 178 83.11 71.38 -14.53
CA LEU A 178 84.44 70.73 -14.45
C LEU A 178 85.58 71.63 -14.94
N PRO A 179 85.51 72.32 -16.10
CA PRO A 179 86.56 73.24 -16.52
C PRO A 179 86.81 74.38 -15.52
N ILE A 180 85.75 74.93 -14.91
CA ILE A 180 85.88 75.96 -13.88
C ILE A 180 86.62 75.39 -12.66
N ILE A 181 86.23 74.22 -12.16
CA ILE A 181 86.89 73.56 -11.03
C ILE A 181 88.36 73.27 -11.33
N ILE A 182 88.66 72.69 -12.50
CA ILE A 182 90.04 72.43 -12.95
C ILE A 182 90.86 73.72 -12.97
N SER A 183 90.28 74.80 -13.50
CA SER A 183 90.94 76.11 -13.57
C SER A 183 91.26 76.67 -12.18
N ILE A 184 90.32 76.57 -11.23
CA ILE A 184 90.52 76.99 -9.84
C ILE A 184 91.61 76.15 -9.17
N VAL A 185 91.57 74.82 -9.31
CA VAL A 185 92.57 73.91 -8.72
C VAL A 185 93.96 74.20 -9.29
N MET A 186 94.10 74.34 -10.62
CA MET A 186 95.38 74.69 -11.25
C MET A 186 95.91 76.05 -10.77
N SER A 187 95.04 77.03 -10.57
CA SER A 187 95.41 78.34 -10.02
C SER A 187 95.89 78.28 -8.57
N LEU A 188 95.36 77.36 -7.75
CA LEU A 188 95.84 77.14 -6.37
C LEU A 188 97.16 76.39 -6.36
N ILE A 189 97.32 75.33 -7.18
CA ILE A 189 98.57 74.58 -7.31
C ILE A 189 99.70 75.51 -7.75
N SER A 190 99.47 76.38 -8.74
CA SER A 190 100.51 77.32 -9.20
C SER A 190 100.95 78.31 -8.12
N LYS A 191 100.04 78.76 -7.25
CA LYS A 191 100.37 79.60 -6.08
C LYS A 191 101.22 78.90 -5.02
N PHE A 192 101.07 77.59 -4.85
CA PHE A 192 101.74 76.83 -3.79
C PHE A 192 103.01 76.10 -4.24
N PHE A 193 103.14 75.75 -5.52
CA PHE A 193 104.24 74.91 -6.03
C PHE A 193 105.06 75.55 -7.17
N ILE A 194 104.68 76.73 -7.68
CA ILE A 194 105.45 77.47 -8.69
C ILE A 194 105.85 78.81 -8.06
N THR A 195 106.86 78.76 -7.20
CA THR A 195 107.77 79.85 -6.83
C THR A 195 109.17 79.27 -6.87
#